data_AF-A0A9P1JJP8-F1
#
_entry.id   AF-A0A9P1JJP8-F1
#
_cell.length_a   1.000
_cell.length_b   1.000
_cell.length_c   1.000
_cell.angle_alpha   90.00
_cell.angle_beta   90.00
_cell.angle_gamma   90.00
#
_symmetry.space_group_name_H-M   'P 1'
#
loop_
_entity.id
_entity.type
_entity.pdbx_description
1 polymer ?
#
loop_
_entity_poly.entity_id
_entity_poly.type
_entity_poly.pdbx_seq_one_letter_code
_entity_poly.pdbx_strand_id
1 'polypeptide(L)'
;MINQNGPKLFFFRVLTYALAAAAVLFGYFIVMMTVFSLAGTSYGSMAYVLLFSVLFILLGLCFEPLERLMVHSFTFFRTGRLPFLLLASTVQLLFLWMTAYTTDKLIEKIWLSTTEELIVAGVFFVLDKCVSVQKQTQAQ
;
A
#
# COMPACT_ATOMS: atom_id res chain seq x y z
N MET A 1 30.99 -12.79 34.31
CA MET A 1 31.27 -12.00 33.08
C MET A 1 29.95 -11.63 32.44
N ILE A 2 29.58 -10.34 32.46
CA ILE A 2 28.32 -9.82 31.90
C ILE A 2 28.46 -9.75 30.38
N ASN A 3 27.60 -10.44 29.65
CA ASN A 3 27.57 -10.49 28.19
C ASN A 3 27.15 -9.12 27.60
N GLN A 4 28.12 -8.23 27.39
CA GLN A 4 27.93 -6.90 26.81
C GLN A 4 27.54 -6.87 25.32
N ASN A 5 27.44 -8.04 24.66
CA ASN A 5 27.15 -8.12 23.22
C ASN A 5 25.64 -8.21 22.91
N GLY A 6 24.80 -8.52 23.91
CA GLY A 6 23.34 -8.57 23.77
C GLY A 6 22.67 -7.24 23.34
N PRO A 7 22.95 -6.10 23.99
CA PRO A 7 22.26 -4.84 23.67
C PRO A 7 22.71 -4.24 22.34
N LYS A 8 23.98 -4.40 21.94
CA LYS A 8 24.49 -3.92 20.65
C LYS A 8 23.86 -4.67 19.47
N LEU A 9 23.68 -5.98 19.59
CA LEU A 9 23.04 -6.79 18.56
C LEU A 9 21.54 -6.47 18.43
N PHE A 10 20.87 -6.21 19.56
CA PHE A 10 19.47 -5.78 19.57
C PHE A 10 19.30 -4.39 18.93
N PHE A 11 20.17 -3.44 19.29
CA PHE A 11 20.16 -2.09 18.70
C PHE A 11 20.40 -2.13 17.18
N PHE A 12 21.36 -2.93 16.71
CA PHE A 12 21.60 -3.10 15.28
C PHE A 12 20.38 -3.67 14.55
N ARG A 13 19.68 -4.64 15.14
CA ARG A 13 18.44 -5.18 14.56
C ARG A 13 17.35 -4.11 14.47
N VAL A 14 17.10 -3.39 15.57
CA VAL A 14 16.12 -2.29 15.58
C VAL A 14 16.48 -1.22 14.54
N LEU A 15 17.76 -0.87 14.42
CA LEU A 15 18.24 0.07 13.41
C LEU A 15 17.99 -0.43 12.00
N THR A 16 18.26 -1.70 11.70
CA THR A 16 17.98 -2.28 10.38
C THR A 16 16.49 -2.32 10.05
N TYR A 17 15.63 -2.62 11.03
CA TYR A 17 14.17 -2.58 10.83
C TYR A 17 13.67 -1.15 10.62
N ALA A 18 14.19 -0.19 11.37
CA ALA A 18 13.87 1.22 11.18
C ALA A 18 14.33 1.72 9.80
N LEU A 19 15.52 1.31 9.34
CA LEU A 19 16.03 1.63 8.01
C LEU A 19 15.14 1.02 6.91
N ALA A 20 14.72 -0.23 7.08
CA ALA A 20 13.83 -0.91 6.15
C ALA A 20 12.46 -0.22 6.08
N ALA A 21 11.87 0.11 7.24
CA ALA A 21 10.61 0.83 7.29
C ALA A 21 10.72 2.22 6.64
N ALA A 22 11.84 2.93 6.87
CA ALA A 22 12.11 4.22 6.23
C ALA A 22 12.27 4.07 4.70
N ALA A 23 12.95 3.03 4.22
CA ALA A 23 13.10 2.76 2.79
C ALA A 23 11.76 2.46 2.12
N VAL A 24 10.88 1.67 2.77
CA VAL A 24 9.52 1.40 2.28
C VAL A 24 8.72 2.69 2.23
N LEU A 25 8.73 3.49 3.31
CA LEU A 25 8.04 4.77 3.36
C LEU A 25 8.51 5.72 2.25
N PHE A 26 9.82 5.77 2.01
CA PHE A 26 10.40 6.60 0.97
C PHE A 26 9.99 6.14 -0.44
N GLY A 27 9.92 4.82 -0.68
CA GLY A 27 9.40 4.26 -1.92
C GLY A 27 7.95 4.68 -2.17
N TYR A 28 7.08 4.52 -1.17
CA TYR A 28 5.68 4.97 -1.24
C TYR A 28 5.58 6.48 -1.49
N PHE A 29 6.40 7.27 -0.81
CA PHE A 29 6.43 8.71 -0.99
C PHE A 29 6.79 9.12 -2.43
N ILE A 30 7.80 8.50 -3.05
CA ILE A 30 8.17 8.76 -4.45
C ILE A 30 7.02 8.39 -5.39
N VAL A 31 6.39 7.23 -5.18
CA VAL A 31 5.26 6.78 -6.01
C VAL A 31 4.10 7.77 -5.89
N MET A 32 3.74 8.16 -4.68
CA MET A 32 2.67 9.15 -4.44
C MET A 32 2.99 10.49 -5.09
N MET A 33 4.21 11.00 -4.92
CA MET A 33 4.64 12.24 -5.57
C MET A 33 4.55 12.16 -7.11
N THR A 34 4.94 11.01 -7.67
CA THR A 34 4.88 10.77 -9.12
C THR A 34 3.43 10.76 -9.60
N VAL A 35 2.55 10.01 -8.92
CA VAL A 35 1.13 9.92 -9.26
C VAL A 35 0.43 11.26 -9.10
N PHE A 36 0.71 11.99 -8.02
CA PHE A 36 0.15 13.31 -7.76
C PHE A 36 0.61 14.34 -8.79
N SER A 37 1.87 14.26 -9.22
CA SER A 37 2.39 15.07 -10.32
C SER A 37 1.74 14.72 -11.66
N LEU A 38 1.45 13.45 -11.91
CA LEU A 38 0.79 13.00 -13.15
C LEU A 38 -0.69 13.37 -13.18
N ALA A 39 -1.36 13.29 -12.03
CA ALA A 39 -2.76 13.64 -11.86
C ALA A 39 -3.00 15.16 -11.86
N GLY A 40 -1.94 15.97 -11.78
CA GLY A 40 -2.06 17.43 -11.73
C GLY A 40 -2.60 17.96 -10.40
N THR A 41 -2.52 17.15 -9.34
CA THR A 41 -3.05 17.49 -8.01
C THR A 41 -2.31 18.68 -7.40
N SER A 42 -3.05 19.61 -6.80
CA SER A 42 -2.48 20.75 -6.09
C SER A 42 -2.40 20.44 -4.60
N TYR A 43 -1.18 20.22 -4.09
CA TYR A 43 -0.93 20.01 -2.66
C TYR A 43 -0.14 21.19 -2.08
N GLY A 44 -0.62 21.74 -0.96
CA GLY A 44 -0.02 22.94 -0.34
C GLY A 44 1.37 22.74 0.28
N SER A 45 1.79 21.49 0.51
CA SER A 45 3.12 21.17 1.05
C SER A 45 3.45 19.68 0.88
N MET A 46 4.74 19.36 0.69
CA MET A 46 5.26 17.98 0.68
C MET A 46 4.96 17.22 1.98
N ALA A 47 4.79 17.93 3.10
CA ALA A 47 4.44 17.32 4.38
C ALA A 47 3.08 16.58 4.33
N TYR A 48 2.12 17.09 3.55
CA TYR A 48 0.82 16.42 3.38
C TYR A 48 0.94 15.14 2.56
N VAL A 49 1.81 15.12 1.54
CA VAL A 49 2.07 13.91 0.75
C VAL A 49 2.79 12.84 1.59
N LEU A 50 3.67 13.26 2.49
CA LEU A 50 4.32 12.36 3.43
C LEU A 50 3.32 11.78 4.43
N LEU A 51 2.43 12.62 4.98
CA LEU A 51 1.36 12.17 5.88
C LEU A 51 0.37 11.23 5.17
N PHE A 52 0.03 11.53 3.90
CA PHE A 52 -0.76 10.66 3.04
C PHE A 52 -0.09 9.30 2.87
N SER A 53 1.22 9.26 2.61
CA SER A 53 1.97 8.01 2.46
C SER A 53 1.96 7.17 3.75
N VAL A 54 2.14 7.80 4.92
CA VAL A 54 2.07 7.11 6.22
C VAL A 54 0.69 6.53 6.47
N LEU A 55 -0.37 7.31 6.28
CA LEU A 55 -1.74 6.85 6.45
C LEU A 55 -2.10 5.75 5.45
N PHE A 56 -1.69 5.90 4.19
CA PHE A 56 -1.91 4.91 3.15
C PHE A 56 -1.25 3.57 3.49
N ILE A 57 -0.02 3.58 4.01
CA ILE A 57 0.65 2.37 4.51
C ILE A 57 -0.10 1.77 5.69
N LEU A 58 -0.50 2.61 6.66
CA LEU A 58 -1.21 2.16 7.86
C LEU A 58 -2.55 1.51 7.53
N LEU A 59 -3.34 2.15 6.68
CA LEU A 59 -4.62 1.63 6.21
C LEU A 59 -4.41 0.41 5.33
N GLY A 60 -3.41 0.41 4.43
CA GLY A 60 -3.06 -0.75 3.62
C GLY A 60 -2.73 -1.99 4.47
N LEU A 61 -1.94 -1.82 5.54
CA LEU A 61 -1.66 -2.88 6.52
C LEU A 61 -2.91 -3.40 7.23
N CYS A 62 -3.88 -2.52 7.51
CA CYS A 62 -5.16 -2.91 8.10
C CYS A 62 -6.09 -3.61 7.10
N PHE A 63 -6.02 -3.25 5.82
CA PHE A 63 -6.87 -3.82 4.78
C PHE A 63 -6.35 -5.12 4.21
N GLU A 64 -5.04 -5.37 4.22
CA GLU A 64 -4.45 -6.64 3.75
C GLU A 64 -5.06 -7.90 4.42
N PRO A 65 -5.24 -7.98 5.76
CA PRO A 65 -5.93 -9.12 6.37
C PRO A 65 -7.40 -9.18 5.99
N LEU A 66 -8.04 -8.03 5.75
CA LEU A 66 -9.45 -7.92 5.39
C LEU A 66 -9.69 -8.40 3.95
N GLU A 67 -8.80 -8.04 3.04
CA GLU A 67 -8.77 -8.52 1.66
C GLU A 67 -8.62 -10.05 1.63
N ARG A 68 -7.63 -10.59 2.36
CA ARG A 68 -7.43 -12.04 2.45
C ARG A 68 -8.66 -12.75 3.00
N LEU A 69 -9.31 -12.18 4.02
CA LEU A 69 -10.51 -12.76 4.62
C LEU A 69 -11.66 -12.78 3.62
N MET A 70 -11.85 -11.70 2.86
CA MET A 70 -12.89 -11.59 1.84
C MET A 70 -12.65 -12.53 0.66
N VAL A 71 -11.42 -12.62 0.16
CA VAL A 71 -11.01 -13.60 -0.88
C VAL A 71 -11.19 -15.04 -0.38
N HIS A 72 -10.90 -15.30 0.89
CA HIS A 72 -11.14 -16.60 1.50
C HIS A 72 -12.63 -16.93 1.58
N SER A 73 -13.49 -15.95 1.88
CA SER A 73 -14.95 -16.13 1.81
C SER A 73 -15.41 -16.45 0.38
N PHE A 74 -14.79 -15.90 -0.65
CA PHE A 74 -15.15 -16.20 -2.03
C PHE A 74 -14.67 -17.57 -2.53
N THR A 75 -13.61 -18.13 -1.96
CA THR A 75 -13.20 -19.51 -2.26
C THR A 75 -14.24 -20.53 -1.76
N PHE A 76 -15.01 -20.19 -0.72
CA PHE A 76 -16.14 -21.00 -0.26
C PHE A 76 -17.24 -21.15 -1.32
N PHE A 77 -17.45 -20.15 -2.17
CA PHE A 77 -18.47 -20.18 -3.23
C PHE A 77 -18.07 -21.02 -4.45
N ARG A 78 -16.88 -21.65 -4.46
CA ARG A 78 -16.41 -22.54 -5.53
C ARG A 78 -16.45 -21.89 -6.92
N THR A 79 -16.24 -20.58 -6.96
CA THR A 79 -16.18 -19.75 -8.17
C THR A 79 -15.05 -20.22 -9.09
N GLY A 80 -15.31 -20.34 -10.39
CA GLY A 80 -14.30 -20.75 -11.37
C GLY A 80 -13.05 -19.86 -11.36
N ARG A 81 -11.91 -20.36 -11.89
CA ARG A 81 -10.60 -19.66 -11.84
C ARG A 81 -10.65 -18.22 -12.37
N LEU A 82 -11.35 -18.00 -13.48
CA LEU A 82 -11.44 -16.69 -14.15
C LEU A 82 -12.29 -15.68 -13.35
N PRO A 83 -13.53 -16.01 -12.94
CA PRO A 83 -14.32 -15.10 -12.10
C PRO A 83 -13.70 -14.89 -10.71
N PHE A 84 -12.98 -15.86 -10.15
CA PHE A 84 -12.25 -15.69 -8.90
C PHE A 84 -11.13 -14.64 -9.03
N LEU A 85 -10.34 -14.69 -10.10
CA LEU A 85 -9.29 -13.70 -10.37
C LEU A 85 -9.84 -12.30 -10.59
N LEU A 86 -10.95 -12.16 -11.32
CA LEU A 86 -11.63 -10.88 -11.51
C LEU A 86 -12.16 -10.34 -10.18
N LEU A 87 -12.82 -11.18 -9.39
CA LEU A 87 -13.39 -10.79 -8.11
C LEU A 87 -12.31 -10.37 -7.12
N ALA A 88 -11.23 -11.15 -6.98
CA ALA A 88 -10.09 -10.78 -6.14
C ALA A 88 -9.48 -9.44 -6.58
N SER A 89 -9.36 -9.23 -7.90
CA SER A 89 -8.85 -7.98 -8.45
C SER A 89 -9.76 -6.79 -8.18
N THR A 90 -11.08 -6.96 -8.32
CA THR A 90 -12.07 -5.92 -8.01
C THR A 90 -12.06 -5.58 -6.52
N VAL A 91 -11.99 -6.59 -5.65
CA VAL A 91 -11.89 -6.39 -4.20
C VAL A 91 -10.64 -5.61 -3.85
N GLN A 92 -9.49 -5.99 -4.40
CA GLN A 92 -8.22 -5.32 -4.18
C GLN A 92 -8.26 -3.85 -4.65
N LEU A 93 -8.80 -3.59 -5.84
CA LEU A 93 -9.01 -2.22 -6.36
C LEU A 93 -9.94 -1.40 -5.47
N LEU A 94 -11.02 -2.01 -4.97
CA LEU A 94 -12.02 -1.35 -4.12
C LEU A 94 -11.44 -1.00 -2.74
N PHE A 95 -10.63 -1.87 -2.15
CA PHE A 95 -9.89 -1.58 -0.92
C PHE A 95 -8.85 -0.48 -1.10
N LEU A 96 -8.13 -0.47 -2.22
CA LEU A 96 -7.16 0.58 -2.56
C LEU A 96 -7.84 1.94 -2.72
N TRP A 97 -8.98 1.97 -3.42
CA TRP A 97 -9.77 3.17 -3.57
C TRP A 97 -10.34 3.65 -2.22
N MET A 98 -10.90 2.74 -1.41
CA MET A 98 -11.35 3.06 -0.05
C MET A 98 -10.23 3.61 0.83
N THR A 99 -9.00 3.10 0.66
CA THR A 99 -7.81 3.58 1.37
C THR A 99 -7.47 5.01 0.95
N ALA A 100 -7.43 5.28 -0.36
CA ALA A 100 -7.18 6.61 -0.88
C ALA A 100 -8.24 7.60 -0.42
N TYR A 101 -9.52 7.24 -0.55
CA TYR A 101 -10.66 8.05 -0.11
C TYR A 101 -10.66 8.35 1.39
N THR A 102 -10.42 7.33 2.22
CA THR A 102 -10.37 7.52 3.68
C THR A 102 -9.16 8.38 4.07
N THR A 103 -8.03 8.21 3.38
CA THR A 103 -6.84 9.03 3.62
C THR A 103 -7.07 10.48 3.22
N ASP A 104 -7.70 10.74 2.08
CA ASP A 104 -8.10 12.08 1.66
C ASP A 104 -9.03 12.74 2.68
N LYS A 105 -10.07 12.01 3.13
CA LYS A 105 -10.99 12.50 4.17
C LYS A 105 -10.32 12.81 5.51
N LEU A 106 -9.30 12.05 5.89
CA LEU A 106 -8.54 12.30 7.13
C LEU A 106 -7.59 13.49 6.99
N ILE A 107 -7.11 13.77 5.78
CA ILE A 107 -6.26 14.90 5.46
C ILE A 107 -7.11 15.95 4.73
N GLU A 108 -8.03 16.61 5.45
CA GLU A 108 -8.93 17.66 4.94
C GLU A 108 -8.24 18.85 4.19
N LYS A 109 -6.90 18.84 4.10
CA LYS A 109 -6.06 19.84 3.44
C LYS A 109 -5.49 19.42 2.08
N ILE A 110 -5.68 18.17 1.66
CA ILE A 110 -5.41 17.77 0.28
C ILE A 110 -6.78 17.75 -0.40
N TRP A 111 -6.91 18.43 -1.53
CA TRP A 111 -8.10 18.34 -2.36
C TRP A 111 -7.83 17.29 -3.43
N LEU A 112 -8.00 16.00 -3.11
CA LEU A 112 -8.13 15.00 -4.16
C LEU A 112 -9.57 14.96 -4.67
N SER A 113 -9.71 14.97 -6.00
CA SER A 113 -10.97 14.65 -6.64
C SER A 113 -11.17 13.13 -6.66
N THR A 114 -12.42 12.64 -6.70
CA THR A 114 -12.75 11.21 -6.82
C THR A 114 -12.04 10.53 -7.99
N THR A 115 -11.77 11.29 -9.07
CA THR A 115 -10.99 10.83 -10.23
C THR A 115 -9.52 10.58 -9.90
N GLU A 116 -8.91 11.43 -9.08
CA GLU A 116 -7.50 11.34 -8.70
C GLU A 116 -7.28 10.19 -7.71
N GLU A 117 -8.21 9.98 -6.77
CA GLU A 117 -8.25 8.80 -5.91
C GLU A 117 -8.31 7.49 -6.71
N LEU A 118 -9.12 7.48 -7.77
CA LEU A 118 -9.25 6.33 -8.66
C LEU A 118 -7.97 6.08 -9.47
N ILE A 119 -7.27 7.14 -9.91
CA ILE A 119 -5.97 7.03 -10.57
C ILE A 119 -4.92 6.44 -9.63
N VAL A 120 -4.86 6.92 -8.37
CA VAL A 120 -3.96 6.36 -7.34
C VAL A 120 -4.24 4.88 -7.13
N ALA A 121 -5.52 4.51 -6.93
CA ALA A 121 -5.92 3.12 -6.79
C ALA A 121 -5.57 2.28 -8.03
N GLY A 122 -5.77 2.81 -9.23
CA GLY A 122 -5.41 2.14 -10.48
C GLY A 122 -3.91 1.89 -10.61
N VAL A 123 -3.07 2.89 -10.32
CA VAL A 123 -1.61 2.76 -10.42
C VAL A 123 -1.08 1.75 -9.41
N PHE A 124 -1.50 1.82 -8.15
CA PHE A 124 -1.08 0.85 -7.14
C PHE A 124 -1.58 -0.56 -7.47
N PHE A 125 -2.77 -0.71 -8.03
CA PHE A 125 -3.29 -2.00 -8.48
C PHE A 125 -2.42 -2.60 -9.61
N VAL A 126 -2.03 -1.79 -10.60
CA VAL A 126 -1.15 -2.24 -11.69
C VAL A 126 0.24 -2.61 -11.16
N LEU A 127 0.81 -1.80 -10.27
CA LEU A 127 2.10 -2.09 -9.63
C LEU A 127 2.05 -3.40 -8.86
N ASP A 128 1.00 -3.64 -8.07
CA ASP A 128 0.82 -4.87 -7.32
C ASP A 128 0.72 -6.09 -8.23
N LYS A 129 -0.04 -5.99 -9.34
CA LYS A 129 -0.11 -7.05 -10.35
C LYS A 129 1.23 -7.30 -11.05
N CYS A 130 1.99 -6.26 -11.40
CA CYS A 130 3.32 -6.43 -12.00
C CYS A 130 4.29 -7.16 -11.06
N VAL A 131 4.31 -6.79 -9.79
CA VAL A 131 5.14 -7.45 -8.76
C VAL A 131 4.68 -8.90 -8.54
N SER A 132 3.37 -9.13 -8.50
CA SER A 132 2.78 -10.47 -8.32
C SER A 132 3.11 -11.42 -9.49
N VAL A 133 3.04 -10.92 -10.74
CA VAL A 133 3.41 -11.67 -11.94
C VAL A 133 4.90 -12.05 -11.88
N GLN A 134 5.77 -11.11 -11.52
CA GLN A 134 7.21 -11.39 -11.40
C GLN A 134 7.52 -12.46 -10.34
N LYS A 135 6.75 -12.47 -9.24
CA LYS A 135 6.88 -13.46 -8.17
C LYS A 135 6.42 -14.87 -8.60
N GLN A 136 5.46 -14.98 -9.52
CA GLN A 136 5.07 -16.26 -10.12
C GLN A 136 6.09 -16.77 -11.14
N THR A 137 6.70 -15.89 -11.93
CA THR A 137 7.73 -16.26 -12.92
C THR A 137 9.04 -16.74 -12.28
N GLN A 138 9.36 -16.33 -11.04
CA GLN A 138 10.54 -16.78 -10.31
C GLN A 138 10.33 -18.13 -9.57
N ALA A 139 9.12 -18.69 -9.58
CA ALA A 139 8.77 -19.96 -8.95
C ALA A 139 8.59 -21.12 -9.94
N GLN A 140 8.87 -20.88 -11.24
CA GLN A 140 9.01 -21.90 -12.28
C GLN A 140 10.46 -22.03 -12.71
#